data_AF-A0A8J4TGM3-F1
#
_entry.id   AF-A0A8J4TGM3-F1
#
_cell.length_a   1.000
_cell.length_b   1.000
_cell.length_c   1.000
_cell.angle_alpha   90.00
_cell.angle_beta   90.00
_cell.angle_gamma   90.00
#
_symmetry.space_group_name_H-M   'P 1'
#
loop_
_entity.id
_entity.type
_entity.pdbx_description
1 polymer ?
#
loop_
_entity_poly.entity_id
_entity_poly.type
_entity_poly.pdbx_seq_one_letter_code
_entity_poly.pdbx_strand_id
1 'polypeptide(L)'
;MRIIPGCLLTRSKRFLSTFSSLRPLKISPKSLYSTTSDRSESWLSSMLRRDNSQESQSDLLSSADAIFELQVHDVKPQHMFNYLKEFEYFLEVLSKTDSKSELLGSWICEIGQQDAACMFGTFKRSVSDHLWKYDGGYPCLSAHNEIYREHKELTEYRQNRNMMLRCRRNQICLAFSFWPDPTPRPNESNLYELRSYALKPGTMLEWGNHWARGLRLRSKRREPVAGLFSHIGELHMVNHLWAYNSLEARKKSREDVWQEPGWNKCVMSTVPLIRHMTSSILRPTSFSRMQ
;
A
#
# COMPACT_ATOMS: atom_id res chain seq x y z
N MET A 1 -37.36 -53.05 21.26
CA MET A 1 -36.14 -53.64 21.83
C MET A 1 -35.57 -54.58 20.77
N ARG A 2 -34.33 -54.35 20.32
CA ARG A 2 -33.75 -54.93 19.09
C ARG A 2 -33.43 -56.43 19.26
N ILE A 3 -33.73 -57.21 18.21
CA ILE A 3 -33.23 -58.56 17.95
C ILE A 3 -32.46 -58.55 16.61
N ILE A 4 -31.53 -59.50 16.54
CA ILE A 4 -30.34 -59.68 15.69
C ILE A 4 -30.71 -60.40 14.34
N PRO A 5 -29.79 -60.99 13.53
CA PRO A 5 -29.45 -60.55 12.17
C PRO A 5 -29.77 -61.56 11.03
N GLY A 6 -29.54 -61.14 9.78
CA GLY A 6 -29.00 -62.04 8.73
C GLY A 6 -29.80 -62.28 7.44
N CYS A 7 -29.05 -62.21 6.33
CA CYS A 7 -29.18 -62.94 5.05
C CYS A 7 -30.18 -62.54 3.93
N LEU A 8 -29.57 -62.09 2.81
CA LEU A 8 -29.61 -62.61 1.42
C LEU A 8 -30.91 -62.64 0.57
N LEU A 9 -30.68 -62.58 -0.76
CA LEU A 9 -31.57 -62.79 -1.94
C LEU A 9 -32.24 -61.52 -2.50
N THR A 10 -32.54 -61.27 -3.79
CA THR A 10 -32.22 -61.86 -5.11
C THR A 10 -32.68 -60.89 -6.23
N ARG A 11 -31.96 -60.92 -7.37
CA ARG A 11 -32.34 -60.74 -8.80
C ARG A 11 -33.73 -60.16 -9.25
N SER A 12 -33.62 -59.17 -10.15
CA SER A 12 -34.16 -59.11 -11.55
C SER A 12 -35.54 -58.48 -11.91
N LYS A 13 -35.45 -57.40 -12.74
CA LYS A 13 -36.29 -56.96 -13.91
C LYS A 13 -37.78 -56.60 -13.65
N ARG A 14 -38.44 -55.57 -14.22
CA ARG A 14 -38.24 -54.59 -15.32
C ARG A 14 -39.41 -53.55 -15.27
N PHE A 15 -39.29 -52.47 -16.05
CA PHE A 15 -40.34 -51.56 -16.60
C PHE A 15 -40.92 -50.49 -15.63
N LEU A 16 -40.99 -49.17 -15.92
CA LEU A 16 -41.19 -48.40 -17.16
C LEU A 16 -40.43 -47.05 -17.19
N SER A 17 -40.30 -46.55 -18.42
CA SER A 17 -39.80 -45.24 -18.89
C SER A 17 -40.42 -44.01 -18.21
N THR A 18 -39.64 -42.93 -18.06
CA THR A 18 -39.82 -41.64 -18.80
C THR A 18 -38.79 -40.57 -18.39
N PHE A 19 -38.17 -39.96 -19.40
CA PHE A 19 -37.69 -38.58 -19.57
C PHE A 19 -37.03 -37.75 -18.43
N SER A 20 -35.85 -37.24 -18.80
CA SER A 20 -35.37 -35.85 -18.67
C SER A 20 -34.22 -35.57 -17.67
N SER A 21 -33.03 -35.35 -18.26
CA SER A 21 -32.07 -34.26 -17.96
C SER A 21 -31.88 -33.84 -16.49
N LEU A 22 -30.87 -34.43 -15.82
CA LEU A 22 -30.20 -33.82 -14.68
C LEU A 22 -28.76 -33.45 -15.07
N ARG A 23 -28.48 -32.14 -15.17
CA ARG A 23 -27.11 -31.61 -15.15
C ARG A 23 -26.61 -31.63 -13.69
N PRO A 24 -25.43 -32.18 -13.39
CA PRO A 24 -24.80 -31.90 -12.11
C PRO A 24 -24.17 -30.50 -12.15
N LEU A 25 -24.56 -29.66 -11.19
CA LEU A 25 -23.87 -28.41 -10.85
C LEU A 25 -22.41 -28.72 -10.52
N LYS A 26 -21.49 -28.38 -11.43
CA LYS A 26 -20.07 -28.27 -11.12
C LYS A 26 -19.88 -27.01 -10.27
N ILE A 27 -19.86 -27.18 -8.95
CA ILE A 27 -19.28 -26.21 -8.03
C ILE A 27 -17.76 -26.32 -8.22
N SER A 28 -17.18 -25.38 -8.96
CA SER A 28 -15.74 -25.15 -8.99
C SER A 28 -15.36 -24.33 -7.76
N PRO A 29 -14.37 -24.75 -6.94
CA PRO A 29 -13.90 -23.92 -5.86
C PRO A 29 -13.10 -22.75 -6.46
N LYS A 30 -13.59 -21.53 -6.27
CA LYS A 30 -12.82 -20.31 -6.52
C LYS A 30 -11.60 -20.33 -5.58
N SER A 31 -10.44 -20.62 -6.16
CA SER A 31 -9.14 -20.30 -5.55
C SER A 31 -8.96 -18.79 -5.58
N LEU A 32 -9.39 -18.13 -4.49
CA LEU A 32 -8.87 -16.83 -4.10
C LEU A 32 -7.39 -17.01 -3.75
N TYR A 33 -6.49 -16.62 -4.64
CA TYR A 33 -5.15 -16.05 -4.39
C TYR A 33 -4.53 -15.81 -5.77
N SER A 34 -4.72 -14.62 -6.36
CA SER A 34 -3.87 -14.23 -7.48
C SER A 34 -2.50 -13.88 -6.91
N THR A 35 -1.50 -14.71 -7.20
CA THR A 35 -0.12 -14.42 -6.83
C THR A 35 0.33 -13.17 -7.58
N THR A 36 1.13 -12.32 -6.94
CA THR A 36 1.68 -11.09 -7.55
C THR A 36 2.50 -11.37 -8.82
N SER A 37 2.97 -12.62 -9.00
CA SER A 37 3.60 -13.11 -10.23
C SER A 37 2.71 -12.88 -11.46
N ASP A 38 1.42 -13.22 -11.38
CA ASP A 38 0.49 -13.15 -12.51
C ASP A 38 0.17 -11.70 -12.89
N ARG A 39 0.00 -10.81 -11.89
CA ARG A 39 -0.24 -9.37 -12.14
C ARG A 39 0.93 -8.72 -12.86
N SER A 40 2.16 -9.04 -12.44
CA SER A 40 3.36 -8.46 -13.05
C SER A 40 3.64 -9.00 -14.46
N GLU A 41 3.24 -10.22 -14.82
CA GLU A 41 3.32 -10.74 -16.19
C GLU A 41 2.25 -10.15 -17.10
N SER A 42 1.03 -10.03 -16.58
CA SER A 42 -0.05 -9.32 -17.26
C SER A 42 0.32 -7.86 -17.54
N TRP A 43 1.02 -7.18 -16.61
CA TRP A 43 1.47 -5.81 -16.82
C TRP A 43 2.58 -5.70 -17.87
N LEU A 44 3.67 -6.49 -17.77
CA LEU A 44 4.76 -6.45 -18.76
C LEU A 44 4.28 -6.82 -20.16
N SER A 45 3.41 -7.83 -20.28
CA SER A 45 2.85 -8.24 -21.56
C SER A 45 1.88 -7.20 -22.15
N SER A 46 1.10 -6.51 -21.30
CA SER A 46 0.28 -5.37 -21.71
C SER A 46 1.14 -4.20 -22.18
N MET A 47 2.21 -3.88 -21.46
CA MET A 47 3.09 -2.77 -21.80
C MET A 47 3.85 -3.02 -23.11
N LEU A 48 4.38 -4.24 -23.33
CA LEU A 48 5.08 -4.60 -24.56
C LEU A 48 4.17 -4.61 -25.80
N ARG A 49 2.85 -4.63 -25.62
CA ARG A 49 1.85 -4.59 -26.70
C ARG A 49 1.36 -3.17 -27.03
N ARG A 50 1.64 -2.17 -26.20
CA ARG A 50 1.18 -0.78 -26.39
C ARG A 50 2.24 0.04 -27.13
N ASP A 51 1.81 0.78 -28.15
CA ASP A 51 2.69 1.63 -28.95
C ASP A 51 2.97 2.94 -28.18
N ASN A 52 4.24 3.19 -27.86
CA ASN A 52 4.70 4.21 -26.89
C ASN A 52 4.54 5.67 -27.33
N SER A 53 3.86 5.94 -28.45
CA SER A 53 3.94 7.24 -29.12
C SER A 53 2.91 8.29 -28.64
N GLN A 54 1.85 7.92 -27.88
CA GLN A 54 0.81 8.88 -27.46
C GLN A 54 0.27 8.73 -26.02
N GLU A 55 0.67 7.74 -25.22
CA GLU A 55 0.17 7.57 -23.84
C GLU A 55 1.03 8.33 -22.80
N SER A 56 0.39 8.90 -21.76
CA SER A 56 1.13 9.53 -20.67
C SER A 56 1.89 8.49 -19.86
N GLN A 57 3.07 8.83 -19.32
CA GLN A 57 3.88 7.89 -18.53
C GLN A 57 3.14 7.34 -17.30
N SER A 58 2.18 8.10 -16.76
CA SER A 58 1.31 7.67 -15.67
C SER A 58 0.33 6.56 -16.07
N ASP A 59 -0.24 6.61 -17.27
CA ASP A 59 -1.23 5.63 -17.75
C ASP A 59 -0.60 4.27 -18.07
N LEU A 60 0.71 4.28 -18.38
CA LEU A 60 1.49 3.06 -18.59
C LEU A 60 1.85 2.37 -17.26
N LEU A 61 2.00 3.14 -16.17
CA LEU A 61 2.47 2.64 -14.87
C LEU A 61 1.33 2.32 -13.89
N SER A 62 0.25 3.10 -13.93
CA SER A 62 -0.94 2.94 -13.09
C SER A 62 -2.10 2.39 -13.92
N SER A 63 -2.87 1.47 -13.33
CA SER A 63 -4.13 0.98 -13.91
C SER A 63 -5.35 1.35 -13.05
N ALA A 64 -5.15 2.13 -11.98
CA ALA A 64 -6.18 2.44 -11.00
C ALA A 64 -6.67 3.88 -11.15
N ASP A 65 -7.99 4.05 -11.13
CA ASP A 65 -8.66 5.36 -11.02
C ASP A 65 -8.44 6.01 -9.63
N ALA A 66 -8.05 5.20 -8.65
CA ALA A 66 -7.80 5.64 -7.29
C ALA A 66 -6.49 6.43 -7.20
N ILE A 67 -6.57 7.54 -6.46
CA ILE A 67 -5.42 8.40 -6.17
C ILE A 67 -5.03 8.23 -4.70
N PHE A 68 -3.74 8.30 -4.43
CA PHE A 68 -3.20 8.23 -3.09
C PHE A 68 -2.60 9.58 -2.68
N GLU A 69 -2.66 9.92 -1.41
CA GLU A 69 -1.96 11.08 -0.87
C GLU A 69 -1.06 10.64 0.28
N LEU A 70 0.23 10.93 0.13
CA LEU A 70 1.22 10.76 1.20
C LEU A 70 1.41 12.10 1.89
N GLN A 71 0.97 12.21 3.15
CA GLN A 71 1.13 13.40 3.97
C GLN A 71 2.20 13.17 5.03
N VAL A 72 3.08 14.15 5.20
CA VAL A 72 4.17 14.15 6.17
C VAL A 72 4.01 15.38 7.06
N HIS A 73 3.83 15.15 8.35
CA HIS A 73 3.76 16.21 9.37
C HIS A 73 5.01 16.16 10.26
N ASP A 74 5.78 17.25 10.27
CA ASP A 74 6.87 17.44 11.23
C ASP A 74 6.28 18.09 12.48
N VAL A 75 6.13 17.30 13.52
CA VAL A 75 5.50 17.72 14.77
C VAL A 75 6.56 18.15 15.78
N LYS A 76 6.27 19.21 16.51
CA LYS A 76 7.06 19.62 17.67
C LYS A 76 7.03 18.50 18.73
N PRO A 77 8.18 17.98 19.21
CA PRO A 77 8.25 16.82 20.11
C PRO A 77 7.37 16.96 21.34
N GLN A 78 7.35 18.15 21.95
CA GLN A 78 6.56 18.45 23.13
C GLN A 78 5.04 18.37 22.89
N HIS A 79 4.60 18.35 21.64
CA HIS A 79 3.20 18.29 21.26
C HIS A 79 2.77 16.97 20.62
N MET A 80 3.65 15.98 20.48
CA MET A 80 3.35 14.70 19.80
C MET A 80 2.09 14.02 20.37
N PHE A 81 1.98 13.93 21.69
CA PHE A 81 0.83 13.31 22.35
C PHE A 81 -0.48 14.05 22.05
N ASN A 82 -0.49 15.38 22.17
CA ASN A 82 -1.67 16.19 21.89
C ASN A 82 -2.02 16.14 20.40
N TYR A 83 -1.02 16.17 19.52
CA TYR A 83 -1.19 16.06 18.09
C TYR A 83 -1.89 14.75 17.70
N LEU A 84 -1.49 13.61 18.28
CA LEU A 84 -2.13 12.31 18.01
C LEU A 84 -3.59 12.29 18.45
N LYS A 85 -3.90 12.85 19.64
CA LYS A 85 -5.28 12.97 20.13
C LYS A 85 -6.15 13.84 19.22
N GLU A 86 -5.63 15.00 18.83
CA GLU A 86 -6.32 15.91 17.91
C GLU A 86 -6.51 15.27 16.53
N PHE A 87 -5.55 14.45 16.08
CA PHE A 87 -5.67 13.71 14.82
C PHE A 87 -6.73 12.60 14.92
N GLU A 88 -6.82 11.88 16.04
CA GLU A 88 -7.91 10.92 16.28
C GLU A 88 -9.28 11.61 16.25
N TYR A 89 -9.40 12.75 16.94
CA TYR A 89 -10.62 13.57 16.91
C TYR A 89 -10.96 14.02 15.48
N PHE A 90 -9.97 14.48 14.72
CA PHE A 90 -10.14 14.83 13.32
C PHE A 90 -10.70 13.67 12.48
N LEU A 91 -10.23 12.44 12.69
CA LEU A 91 -10.75 11.26 11.99
C LEU A 91 -12.21 10.98 12.38
N GLU A 92 -12.55 11.16 13.65
CA GLU A 92 -13.93 11.01 14.12
C GLU A 92 -14.86 12.03 13.44
N VAL A 93 -14.48 13.31 13.41
CA VAL A 93 -15.25 14.36 12.75
C VAL A 93 -15.34 14.09 11.25
N LEU A 94 -14.22 13.74 10.60
CA LEU A 94 -14.19 13.46 9.17
C LEU A 94 -15.11 12.29 8.80
N SER A 95 -15.20 11.25 9.65
CA SER A 95 -16.09 10.10 9.43
C SER A 95 -17.58 10.44 9.44
N LYS A 96 -17.95 11.60 10.01
CA LYS A 96 -19.32 12.12 10.05
C LYS A 96 -19.64 13.01 8.83
N THR A 97 -18.65 13.29 7.98
CA THR A 97 -18.83 14.10 6.77
C THR A 97 -19.03 13.20 5.54
N ASP A 98 -19.48 13.78 4.43
CA ASP A 98 -19.58 13.10 3.12
C ASP A 98 -18.22 12.88 2.43
N SER A 99 -17.13 13.01 3.19
CA SER A 99 -15.80 12.77 2.65
C SER A 99 -15.60 11.29 2.37
N LYS A 100 -15.53 10.94 1.10
CA LYS A 100 -15.22 9.56 0.64
C LYS A 100 -13.72 9.24 0.73
N SER A 101 -12.97 9.92 1.60
CA SER A 101 -11.55 9.68 1.79
C SER A 101 -11.32 8.54 2.79
N GLU A 102 -10.34 7.69 2.49
CA GLU A 102 -9.96 6.59 3.36
C GLU A 102 -8.54 6.80 3.89
N LEU A 103 -8.39 6.86 5.21
CA LEU A 103 -7.06 6.76 5.83
C LEU A 103 -6.65 5.29 5.85
N LEU A 104 -5.69 4.93 5.00
CA LEU A 104 -5.16 3.58 4.94
C LEU A 104 -4.18 3.32 6.08
N GLY A 105 -3.30 4.27 6.38
CA GLY A 105 -2.33 4.08 7.43
C GLY A 105 -1.77 5.39 7.98
N SER A 106 -1.31 5.32 9.22
CA SER A 106 -0.74 6.44 9.95
C SER A 106 0.39 5.89 10.80
N TRP A 107 1.57 6.47 10.66
CA TRP A 107 2.75 5.97 11.33
C TRP A 107 3.56 7.10 11.95
N ILE A 108 4.35 6.75 12.97
CA ILE A 108 5.37 7.60 13.56
C ILE A 108 6.73 7.06 13.13
N CYS A 109 7.60 7.94 12.66
CA CYS A 109 8.99 7.58 12.33
C CYS A 109 9.78 7.24 13.60
N GLU A 110 10.33 6.03 13.63
CA GLU A 110 11.18 5.53 14.72
C GLU A 110 12.67 5.58 14.40
N ILE A 111 13.09 5.38 13.14
CA ILE A 111 14.51 5.42 12.70
C ILE A 111 14.56 6.05 11.31
N GLY A 112 15.51 6.95 11.05
CA GLY A 112 15.67 7.60 9.73
C GLY A 112 15.84 9.10 9.88
N GLN A 113 15.06 9.90 9.15
CA GLN A 113 15.03 11.36 9.31
C GLN A 113 14.39 11.73 10.66
N GLN A 114 15.15 11.48 11.72
CA GLN A 114 14.89 11.96 13.05
C GLN A 114 15.35 13.41 13.18
N ASP A 115 16.22 13.95 12.31
CA ASP A 115 16.82 15.27 12.51
C ASP A 115 17.38 15.94 11.22
N ALA A 116 16.76 17.01 10.72
CA ALA A 116 17.51 18.03 9.96
C ALA A 116 18.10 19.05 10.95
N ALA A 117 19.33 18.76 11.39
CA ALA A 117 20.32 19.54 12.14
C ALA A 117 20.88 18.70 13.29
N CYS A 118 21.99 18.00 13.01
CA CYS A 118 22.92 17.56 14.03
C CYS A 118 23.47 18.79 14.77
N MET A 119 23.51 18.72 16.11
CA MET A 119 24.66 19.00 16.97
C MET A 119 24.14 19.08 18.42
N PHE A 120 24.52 18.09 19.21
CA PHE A 120 24.44 18.03 20.68
C PHE A 120 23.07 18.32 21.36
N GLY A 121 22.46 17.25 21.88
CA GLY A 121 21.49 17.35 22.99
C GLY A 121 20.03 17.09 22.61
N THR A 122 19.64 15.83 22.69
CA THR A 122 18.30 15.32 23.07
C THR A 122 17.08 16.16 22.70
N PHE A 123 16.58 16.01 21.47
CA PHE A 123 15.15 16.21 21.17
C PHE A 123 14.69 15.11 20.21
N LYS A 124 13.93 14.14 20.73
CA LYS A 124 13.31 13.06 19.96
C LYS A 124 12.31 13.68 18.97
N ARG A 125 12.66 13.83 17.69
CA ARG A 125 11.72 14.34 16.67
C ARG A 125 10.77 13.23 16.23
N SER A 126 9.57 13.61 15.80
CA SER A 126 8.52 12.65 15.45
C SER A 126 7.82 13.14 14.20
N VAL A 127 8.15 12.49 13.09
CA VAL A 127 7.47 12.64 11.81
C VAL A 127 6.25 11.72 11.83
N SER A 128 5.08 12.25 11.50
CA SER A 128 3.89 11.44 11.26
C SER A 128 3.61 11.36 9.77
N ASP A 129 3.65 10.14 9.24
CA ASP A 129 3.35 9.84 7.84
C ASP A 129 1.92 9.28 7.76
N HIS A 130 1.09 9.86 6.89
CA HIS A 130 -0.29 9.42 6.66
C HIS A 130 -0.46 9.06 5.20
N LEU A 131 -1.04 7.89 4.94
CA LEU A 131 -1.40 7.44 3.61
C LEU A 131 -2.92 7.46 3.46
N TRP A 132 -3.40 8.30 2.56
CA TRP A 132 -4.79 8.43 2.21
C TRP A 132 -5.06 7.84 0.83
N LYS A 133 -6.29 7.35 0.64
CA LYS A 133 -6.79 6.84 -0.64
C LYS A 133 -8.11 7.53 -0.99
N TYR A 134 -8.24 7.84 -2.27
CA TYR A 134 -9.41 8.47 -2.87
C TYR A 134 -9.86 7.63 -4.07
N ASP A 135 -10.85 6.76 -3.87
CA ASP A 135 -11.32 5.82 -4.91
C ASP A 135 -11.97 6.52 -6.10
N GLY A 136 -12.58 7.69 -5.89
CA GLY A 136 -13.16 8.51 -6.95
C GLY A 136 -12.16 9.48 -7.60
N GLY A 137 -10.85 9.25 -7.46
CA GLY A 137 -9.79 10.07 -8.04
C GLY A 137 -9.87 11.56 -7.65
N TYR A 138 -9.57 12.44 -8.61
CA TYR A 138 -9.53 13.89 -8.38
C TYR A 138 -10.85 14.51 -7.92
N PRO A 139 -12.03 14.15 -8.47
CA PRO A 139 -13.30 14.66 -7.96
C PRO A 139 -13.49 14.38 -6.46
N CYS A 140 -13.14 13.17 -6.01
CA CYS A 140 -13.20 12.79 -4.60
C CYS A 140 -12.22 13.61 -3.75
N LEU A 141 -10.99 13.80 -4.23
CA LEU A 141 -9.98 14.63 -3.56
C LEU A 141 -10.43 16.10 -3.47
N SER A 142 -11.04 16.64 -4.51
CA SER A 142 -11.57 18.01 -4.53
C SER A 142 -12.69 18.20 -3.53
N ALA A 143 -13.67 17.29 -3.50
CA ALA A 143 -14.75 17.31 -2.51
C ALA A 143 -14.23 17.16 -1.08
N HIS A 144 -13.27 16.26 -0.83
CA HIS A 144 -12.60 16.16 0.46
C HIS A 144 -11.95 17.49 0.88
N ASN A 145 -11.22 18.13 -0.04
CA ASN A 145 -10.55 19.40 0.23
C ASN A 145 -11.55 20.56 0.49
N GLU A 146 -12.70 20.56 -0.17
CA GLU A 146 -13.76 21.54 0.06
C GLU A 146 -14.36 21.37 1.45
N ILE A 147 -14.78 20.16 1.82
CA ILE A 147 -15.24 19.82 3.17
C ILE A 147 -14.19 20.22 4.22
N TYR A 148 -12.93 19.86 3.98
CA TYR A 148 -11.83 20.19 4.87
C TYR A 148 -11.54 21.71 4.98
N ARG A 149 -11.97 22.51 4.00
CA ARG A 149 -11.84 23.97 4.02
C ARG A 149 -12.98 24.67 4.73
N GLU A 150 -14.20 24.15 4.60
CA GLU A 150 -15.43 24.84 5.00
C GLU A 150 -16.01 24.33 6.31
N HIS A 151 -15.83 23.05 6.63
CA HIS A 151 -16.40 22.47 7.85
C HIS A 151 -15.80 23.13 9.09
N LYS A 152 -16.67 23.61 9.99
CA LYS A 152 -16.28 24.42 11.15
C LYS A 152 -15.30 23.69 12.07
N GLU A 153 -15.64 22.47 12.49
CA GLU A 153 -14.79 21.68 13.40
C GLU A 153 -13.45 21.28 12.76
N LEU A 154 -13.44 20.99 11.45
CA LEU A 154 -12.20 20.69 10.74
C LEU A 154 -11.32 21.94 10.64
N THR A 155 -11.94 23.12 10.53
CA THR A 155 -11.24 24.40 10.55
C THR A 155 -10.59 24.69 11.90
N GLU A 156 -11.29 24.45 12.99
CA GLU A 156 -10.75 24.59 14.36
C GLU A 156 -9.58 23.62 14.59
N TYR A 157 -9.75 22.34 14.21
CA TYR A 157 -8.67 21.36 14.23
C TYR A 157 -7.44 21.84 13.45
N ARG A 158 -7.63 22.41 12.24
CA ARG A 158 -6.50 22.92 11.44
C ARG A 158 -5.72 23.99 12.18
N GLN A 159 -6.41 24.93 12.84
CA GLN A 159 -5.78 26.00 13.60
C GLN A 159 -4.99 25.43 14.79
N ASN A 160 -5.62 24.55 15.58
CA ASN A 160 -4.97 23.90 16.72
C ASN A 160 -3.74 23.10 16.30
N ARG A 161 -3.89 22.21 15.32
CA ARG A 161 -2.80 21.40 14.77
C ARG A 161 -1.66 22.26 14.25
N ASN A 162 -1.92 23.36 13.54
CA ASN A 162 -0.85 24.20 12.98
C ASN A 162 0.11 24.74 14.06
N MET A 163 -0.38 25.00 15.28
CA MET A 163 0.46 25.43 16.41
C MET A 163 1.46 24.35 16.87
N MET A 164 1.11 23.08 16.65
CA MET A 164 1.91 21.91 17.05
C MET A 164 2.93 21.48 15.98
N LEU A 165 2.81 22.01 14.75
CA LEU A 165 3.66 21.61 13.63
C LEU A 165 4.81 22.58 13.40
N ARG A 166 5.90 22.06 12.84
CA ARG A 166 6.99 22.84 12.24
C ARG A 166 6.79 22.99 10.74
N CYS A 167 6.46 21.90 10.07
CA CYS A 167 6.19 21.90 8.64
C CYS A 167 5.22 20.78 8.25
N ARG A 168 4.64 20.93 7.06
CA ARG A 168 3.78 19.93 6.41
C ARG A 168 4.21 19.77 4.97
N ARG A 169 4.21 18.53 4.49
CA ARG A 169 4.36 18.20 3.09
C ARG A 169 3.28 17.21 2.71
N ASN A 170 2.72 17.34 1.51
CA ASN A 170 1.88 16.32 0.94
C ASN A 170 2.29 16.06 -0.51
N GLN A 171 1.98 14.87 -0.98
CA GLN A 171 2.29 14.42 -2.32
C GLN A 171 1.15 13.56 -2.81
N ILE A 172 0.60 13.92 -3.97
CA ILE A 172 -0.41 13.12 -4.64
C ILE A 172 0.30 12.12 -5.52
N CYS A 173 -0.06 10.86 -5.35
CA CYS A 173 0.60 9.72 -5.94
C CYS A 173 -0.39 8.81 -6.66
N LEU A 174 0.14 8.09 -7.64
CA LEU A 174 -0.52 6.94 -8.26
C LEU A 174 0.18 5.66 -7.80
N ALA A 175 -0.55 4.55 -7.78
CA ALA A 175 0.02 3.24 -7.45
C ALA A 175 0.60 2.56 -8.69
N PHE A 176 1.72 1.87 -8.53
CA PHE A 176 2.21 0.96 -9.58
C PHE A 176 1.26 -0.23 -9.68
N SER A 177 0.78 -0.51 -10.89
CA SER A 177 -0.13 -1.62 -11.19
C SER A 177 0.44 -3.02 -10.87
N PHE A 178 1.77 -3.16 -10.86
CA PHE A 178 2.45 -4.41 -10.48
C PHE A 178 2.66 -4.56 -8.96
N TRP A 179 2.33 -3.55 -8.15
CA TRP A 179 2.37 -3.62 -6.69
C TRP A 179 1.05 -4.17 -6.14
N PRO A 180 1.04 -4.88 -5.00
CA PRO A 180 -0.21 -5.18 -4.31
C PRO A 180 -0.91 -3.91 -3.82
N ASP A 181 -2.24 -4.00 -3.76
CA ASP A 181 -3.08 -2.96 -3.16
C ASP A 181 -2.82 -2.89 -1.64
N PRO A 182 -2.68 -1.68 -1.07
CA PRO A 182 -2.46 -1.52 0.37
C PRO A 182 -3.71 -1.97 1.12
N THR A 183 -3.58 -3.08 1.85
CA THR A 183 -4.66 -3.69 2.65
C THR A 183 -4.29 -3.75 4.13
N PRO A 184 -5.26 -3.60 5.05
CA PRO A 184 -5.07 -3.81 6.49
C PRO A 184 -4.42 -5.15 6.83
N ARG A 185 -3.63 -5.19 7.91
CA ARG A 185 -2.83 -6.36 8.32
C ARG A 185 -3.09 -6.78 9.78
N PRO A 186 -4.36 -7.03 10.14
CA PRO A 186 -4.76 -7.22 11.52
C PRO A 186 -4.00 -8.35 12.20
N ASN A 187 -3.56 -8.11 13.44
CA ASN A 187 -2.84 -9.03 14.32
C ASN A 187 -1.38 -9.31 13.91
N GLU A 188 -0.81 -8.50 13.03
CA GLU A 188 0.61 -8.53 12.72
C GLU A 188 1.23 -7.26 13.33
N SER A 189 1.92 -7.36 14.48
CA SER A 189 2.70 -6.24 15.01
C SER A 189 3.82 -5.87 14.03
N ASN A 190 3.47 -5.02 13.06
CA ASN A 190 4.27 -4.77 11.88
C ASN A 190 5.04 -3.47 12.04
N LEU A 191 6.35 -3.60 11.90
CA LEU A 191 7.29 -2.52 11.67
C LEU A 191 7.31 -2.20 10.18
N TYR A 192 7.13 -0.94 9.84
CA TYR A 192 7.07 -0.50 8.45
C TYR A 192 8.38 0.14 8.03
N GLU A 193 8.75 0.00 6.76
CA GLU A 193 9.86 0.72 6.15
C GLU A 193 9.34 1.52 4.96
N LEU A 194 9.42 2.84 5.03
CA LEU A 194 9.16 3.73 3.91
C LEU A 194 10.50 4.06 3.24
N ARG A 195 10.63 3.68 1.97
CA ARG A 195 11.78 4.01 1.13
C ARG A 195 11.34 4.97 0.04
N SER A 196 11.94 6.15 0.02
CA SER A 196 11.67 7.17 -0.99
C SER A 196 12.87 7.31 -1.92
N TYR A 197 12.62 7.37 -3.22
CA TYR A 197 13.63 7.47 -4.27
C TYR A 197 13.34 8.68 -5.13
N ALA A 198 14.25 9.66 -5.14
CA ALA A 198 14.26 10.73 -6.11
C ALA A 198 14.95 10.23 -7.38
N LEU A 199 14.20 10.06 -8.46
CA LEU A 199 14.71 9.58 -9.73
C LEU A 199 15.24 10.72 -10.60
N LYS A 200 16.08 10.36 -11.57
CA LYS A 200 16.44 11.28 -12.66
C LYS A 200 15.20 11.53 -13.52
N PRO A 201 14.90 12.77 -13.91
CA PRO A 201 13.82 13.08 -14.85
C PRO A 201 13.90 12.21 -16.11
N GLY A 202 12.76 11.70 -16.57
CA GLY A 202 12.66 10.80 -17.73
C GLY A 202 12.94 9.32 -17.45
N THR A 203 13.42 8.95 -16.26
CA THR A 203 13.81 7.55 -15.96
C THR A 203 12.75 6.74 -15.20
N MET A 204 11.59 7.33 -14.88
CA MET A 204 10.53 6.68 -14.09
C MET A 204 10.06 5.36 -14.69
N LEU A 205 9.81 5.35 -16.01
CA LEU A 205 9.32 4.17 -16.72
C LEU A 205 10.37 3.05 -16.76
N GLU A 206 11.62 3.40 -17.08
CA GLU A 206 12.74 2.46 -17.06
C GLU A 206 12.95 1.85 -15.67
N TRP A 207 12.94 2.69 -14.64
CA TRP A 207 13.07 2.27 -13.26
C TRP A 207 11.94 1.33 -12.84
N GLY A 208 10.68 1.67 -13.20
CA GLY A 208 9.50 0.84 -12.96
C GLY A 208 9.60 -0.53 -13.63
N ASN A 209 10.10 -0.59 -14.87
CA ASN A 209 10.31 -1.84 -15.62
C ASN A 209 11.31 -2.79 -14.96
N HIS A 210 12.37 -2.25 -14.36
CA HIS A 210 13.33 -3.06 -13.61
C HIS A 210 12.72 -3.53 -12.29
N TRP A 211 12.01 -2.65 -11.57
CA TRP A 211 11.36 -3.00 -10.31
C TRP A 211 10.20 -3.99 -10.45
N ALA A 212 9.43 -3.96 -11.53
CA ALA A 212 8.39 -4.96 -11.79
C ALA A 212 8.95 -6.38 -11.83
N ARG A 213 10.17 -6.55 -12.37
CA ARG A 213 10.91 -7.82 -12.36
C ARG A 213 11.48 -8.14 -10.97
N GLY A 214 12.11 -7.16 -10.33
CA GLY A 214 12.70 -7.32 -8.99
C GLY A 214 11.66 -7.63 -7.91
N LEU A 215 10.46 -7.08 -8.00
CA LEU A 215 9.39 -7.30 -7.03
C LEU A 215 8.93 -8.77 -7.05
N ARG A 216 8.96 -9.46 -8.19
CA ARG A 216 8.64 -10.90 -8.27
C ARG A 216 9.55 -11.74 -7.38
N LEU A 217 10.84 -11.41 -7.37
CA LEU A 217 11.83 -12.09 -6.53
C LEU A 217 11.55 -11.87 -5.04
N ARG A 218 11.01 -10.70 -4.68
CA ARG A 218 10.67 -10.32 -3.30
C ARG A 218 9.27 -10.74 -2.85
N SER A 219 8.35 -10.95 -3.78
CA SER A 219 6.93 -11.17 -3.50
C SER A 219 6.60 -12.51 -2.85
N LYS A 220 7.58 -13.42 -2.74
CA LYS A 220 7.41 -14.69 -2.01
C LYS A 220 7.02 -14.46 -0.54
N ARG A 221 7.28 -13.26 -0.02
CA ARG A 221 6.92 -12.83 1.33
C ARG A 221 5.83 -11.77 1.23
N ARG A 222 4.89 -11.78 2.19
CA ARG A 222 3.83 -10.75 2.32
C ARG A 222 4.41 -9.42 2.82
N GLU A 223 5.58 -8.99 2.35
CA GLU A 223 6.27 -7.76 2.78
C GLU A 223 5.86 -6.50 2.01
N PRO A 224 5.65 -6.52 0.68
CA PRO A 224 5.28 -5.31 -0.04
C PRO A 224 3.88 -4.84 0.41
N VAL A 225 3.76 -3.55 0.74
CA VAL A 225 2.49 -2.93 1.17
C VAL A 225 1.96 -1.98 0.10
N ALA A 226 2.79 -1.06 -0.36
CA ALA A 226 2.43 -0.09 -1.39
C ALA A 226 3.65 0.33 -2.20
N GLY A 227 3.45 0.60 -3.49
CA GLY A 227 4.44 1.16 -4.38
C GLY A 227 3.79 2.31 -5.11
N LEU A 228 4.22 3.53 -4.80
CA LEU A 228 3.58 4.76 -5.23
C LEU A 228 4.59 5.62 -5.98
N PHE A 229 4.15 6.33 -7.02
CA PHE A 229 4.95 7.34 -7.70
C PHE A 229 4.24 8.68 -7.74
N SER A 230 5.01 9.75 -7.68
CA SER A 230 4.44 11.10 -7.57
C SER A 230 3.83 11.60 -8.86
N HIS A 231 2.67 12.23 -8.71
CA HIS A 231 1.94 12.88 -9.79
C HIS A 231 1.78 14.39 -9.54
N ILE A 232 1.52 14.82 -8.29
CA ILE A 232 1.54 16.24 -7.87
C ILE A 232 2.37 16.40 -6.60
N GLY A 233 3.09 17.52 -6.50
CA GLY A 233 4.02 17.82 -5.41
C GLY A 233 5.46 17.68 -5.88
N GLU A 234 6.31 17.02 -5.11
CA GLU A 234 7.69 16.74 -5.52
C GLU A 234 7.71 15.67 -6.64
N LEU A 235 8.09 16.06 -7.86
CA LEU A 235 8.03 15.17 -9.02
C LEU A 235 9.20 14.20 -9.09
N HIS A 236 9.03 13.13 -9.87
CA HIS A 236 10.01 12.05 -10.06
C HIS A 236 10.36 11.30 -8.77
N MET A 237 9.42 11.24 -7.84
CA MET A 237 9.58 10.51 -6.59
C MET A 237 8.87 9.17 -6.67
N VAL A 238 9.52 8.13 -6.14
CA VAL A 238 8.92 6.82 -5.89
C VAL A 238 8.97 6.51 -4.41
N ASN A 239 7.87 6.05 -3.85
CA ASN A 239 7.75 5.65 -2.45
C ASN A 239 7.35 4.17 -2.38
N HIS A 240 8.19 3.35 -1.75
CA HIS A 240 7.89 1.97 -1.43
C HIS A 240 7.63 1.81 0.07
N LEU A 241 6.49 1.25 0.42
CA LEU A 241 6.13 0.88 1.78
C LEU A 241 6.23 -0.64 1.93
N TRP A 242 7.01 -1.07 2.93
CA TRP A 242 7.24 -2.46 3.28
C TRP A 242 6.79 -2.72 4.71
N ALA A 243 6.35 -3.93 5.02
CA ALA A 243 6.01 -4.39 6.36
C ALA A 243 6.91 -5.56 6.76
N TYR A 244 7.39 -5.55 8.01
CA TYR A 244 8.22 -6.58 8.61
C TYR A 244 7.79 -6.82 10.06
N ASN A 245 7.93 -8.04 10.57
CA ASN A 245 7.60 -8.35 11.96
C ASN A 245 8.60 -7.75 12.97
N SER A 246 9.84 -7.49 12.55
CA SER A 246 10.90 -6.92 13.38
C SER A 246 12.08 -6.40 12.55
N LEU A 247 12.99 -5.66 13.17
CA LEU A 247 14.24 -5.23 12.53
C LEU A 247 15.13 -6.41 12.12
N GLU A 248 15.11 -7.51 12.89
CA GLU A 248 15.86 -8.73 12.56
C GLU A 248 15.22 -9.43 11.34
N ALA A 249 13.89 -9.52 11.29
CA ALA A 249 13.18 -10.06 10.12
C ALA A 249 13.46 -9.21 8.87
N ARG A 250 13.50 -7.89 9.01
CA ARG A 250 13.92 -6.97 7.94
C ARG A 250 15.35 -7.27 7.47
N LYS A 251 16.30 -7.39 8.39
CA LYS A 251 17.70 -7.69 8.05
C LYS A 251 17.81 -9.00 7.27
N LYS A 252 17.25 -10.08 7.84
CA LYS A 252 17.23 -11.41 7.21
C LYS A 252 16.58 -11.38 5.84
N SER A 253 15.44 -10.71 5.69
CA SER A 253 14.79 -10.55 4.39
C SER A 253 15.68 -9.88 3.34
N ARG A 254 16.38 -8.82 3.71
CA ARG A 254 17.29 -8.13 2.79
C ARG A 254 18.49 -8.99 2.39
N GLU A 255 19.02 -9.79 3.32
CA GLU A 255 20.11 -10.73 3.07
C GLU A 255 19.65 -11.87 2.14
N ASP A 256 18.47 -12.44 2.41
CA ASP A 256 17.88 -13.52 1.60
C ASP A 256 17.62 -13.05 0.16
N VAL A 257 17.06 -11.85 -0.02
CA VAL A 257 16.81 -11.25 -1.34
C VAL A 257 18.13 -11.01 -2.10
N TRP A 258 19.23 -10.72 -1.41
CA TRP A 258 20.53 -10.59 -2.06
C TRP A 258 21.05 -11.91 -2.65
N GLN A 259 20.61 -13.05 -2.12
CA GLN A 259 20.96 -14.37 -2.64
C GLN A 259 20.07 -14.81 -3.82
N GLU A 260 18.95 -14.12 -4.09
CA GLU A 260 18.04 -14.47 -5.18
C GLU A 260 18.68 -14.17 -6.55
N PRO A 261 18.78 -15.17 -7.46
CA PRO A 261 19.34 -14.96 -8.79
C PRO A 261 18.60 -13.85 -9.56
N GLY A 262 19.35 -12.87 -10.07
CA GLY A 262 18.80 -11.76 -10.85
C GLY A 262 18.45 -10.51 -10.04
N TRP A 263 18.43 -10.57 -8.70
CA TRP A 263 18.27 -9.38 -7.86
C TRP A 263 19.42 -8.38 -8.08
N ASN A 264 20.66 -8.89 -8.21
CA ASN A 264 21.83 -8.09 -8.55
C ASN A 264 21.66 -7.28 -9.84
N LYS A 265 21.08 -7.87 -10.89
CA LYS A 265 20.79 -7.16 -12.15
C LYS A 265 19.78 -6.04 -11.93
N CYS A 266 18.72 -6.28 -11.16
CA CYS A 266 17.75 -5.24 -10.82
C CYS A 266 18.40 -4.07 -10.09
N VAL A 267 19.26 -4.34 -9.10
CA VAL A 267 19.99 -3.28 -8.37
C VAL A 267 20.92 -2.52 -9.30
N MET A 268 21.73 -3.22 -10.10
CA MET A 268 22.67 -2.57 -11.05
C MET A 268 21.96 -1.68 -12.08
N SER A 269 20.76 -2.06 -12.54
CA SER A 269 20.00 -1.25 -13.48
C SER A 269 19.26 -0.08 -12.84
N THR A 270 18.85 -0.19 -11.57
CA THR A 270 18.02 0.85 -10.92
C THR A 270 18.82 1.92 -10.18
N VAL A 271 19.97 1.57 -9.59
CA VAL A 271 20.81 2.50 -8.82
C VAL A 271 21.28 3.71 -9.66
N PRO A 272 21.75 3.54 -10.91
CA PRO A 272 22.18 4.68 -11.74
C PRO A 272 21.07 5.68 -12.07
N LEU A 273 19.80 5.27 -11.96
CA LEU A 273 18.64 6.11 -12.27
C LEU A 273 18.19 6.96 -11.07
N ILE A 274 18.73 6.68 -9.87
CA ILE A 274 18.38 7.37 -8.62
C ILE A 274 19.35 8.54 -8.40
N ARG A 275 18.81 9.71 -8.06
CA ARG A 275 19.59 10.88 -7.60
C ARG A 275 19.82 10.84 -6.09
N HIS A 276 18.78 10.51 -5.34
CA HIS A 276 18.81 10.48 -3.88
C HIS A 276 17.81 9.44 -3.39
N MET A 277 18.10 8.78 -2.27
CA MET A 277 17.16 7.87 -1.63
C MET A 277 17.21 7.99 -0.11
N THR A 278 16.05 7.83 0.52
CA THR A 278 15.92 7.77 1.98
C THR A 278 15.22 6.49 2.39
N SER A 279 15.41 6.13 3.65
CA SER A 279 14.76 4.99 4.28
C SER A 279 14.41 5.36 5.71
N SER A 280 13.16 5.18 6.07
CA SER A 280 12.67 5.41 7.43
C SER A 280 11.94 4.18 7.94
N ILE A 281 12.19 3.82 9.19
CA ILE A 281 11.45 2.81 9.93
C ILE A 281 10.32 3.50 10.66
N LEU A 282 9.11 2.98 10.49
CA LEU A 282 7.88 3.57 10.98
C LEU A 282 7.13 2.56 11.86
N ARG A 283 6.47 3.06 12.90
CA ARG A 283 5.56 2.29 13.76
C ARG A 283 4.13 2.82 13.59
N PRO A 284 3.13 1.95 13.38
CA PRO A 284 1.75 2.39 13.23
C PRO A 284 1.24 3.08 14.50
N THR A 285 0.38 4.08 14.34
CA THR A 285 -0.34 4.73 15.45
C THR A 285 -1.52 3.86 15.92
N SER A 286 -2.07 4.16 17.09
CA SER A 286 -3.25 3.50 17.72
C SER A 286 -4.49 3.44 16.82
N PHE A 287 -4.66 4.41 15.94
CA PHE A 287 -5.81 4.55 15.05
C PHE A 287 -5.51 4.14 13.60
N SER A 288 -4.29 3.67 13.31
CA SER A 288 -3.95 3.20 11.98
C SER A 288 -4.67 1.89 11.64
N ARG A 289 -5.25 1.80 10.43
CA ARG A 289 -5.80 0.54 9.91
C ARG A 289 -4.72 -0.50 9.54
N MET A 290 -3.44 -0.12 9.63
CA MET A 290 -2.27 -0.93 9.29
C MET A 290 -1.57 -1.46 10.55
N GLN A 291 -2.37 -1.88 11.54
CA GLN A 291 -1.95 -2.65 12.72
C GLN A 291 -2.16 -4.14 12.51
#